data_AF-A0A091KZE0-F1
#
_entry.id   AF-A0A091KZE0-F1
#
_cell.length_a   1.000
_cell.length_b   1.000
_cell.length_c   1.000
_cell.angle_alpha   90.00
_cell.angle_beta   90.00
_cell.angle_gamma   90.00
#
_symmetry.space_group_name_H-M   'P 1'
#
loop_
_entity.id
_entity.type
_entity.pdbx_description
1 polymer ?
#
loop_
_entity_poly.entity_id
_entity_poly.type
_entity_poly.pdbx_seq_one_letter_code
_entity_poly.pdbx_strand_id
1 'polypeptide(L)'
;IKKHLWGAISATSVNICNITIVFILLLQVFYPKENFSHPYCLNLLCEQIMRDTFSDSCLRISREEKHKMKDLLMEFRVGNDVQSIQEDGIKKRIVLAARDNWANYFSRLFPVHGGNGSDVQILGVSHRGMRLLKVVKAAGYNPEHLKILCSYSFADVLSVELKGSNALEFSLKTEQLFLYSPKAPCIKAMVELFLQELRQDTNYVVALHSYITDDKSLLSFKRGDLIELLPMQDVEPGWQFGSTGGRCGIFPTSLVQLAAA
;
A
#
# COMPACT_ATOMS: atom_id res chain seq x y z
N ILE A 1 12.06 -18.03 -6.67
CA ILE A 1 11.86 -16.80 -5.84
C ILE A 1 10.41 -16.77 -5.28
N LYS A 2 9.90 -17.94 -4.84
CA LYS A 2 8.77 -18.12 -3.92
C LYS A 2 9.19 -19.25 -2.97
N LYS A 3 9.95 -18.91 -1.94
CA LYS A 3 10.27 -19.76 -0.80
C LYS A 3 10.39 -18.82 0.39
N HIS A 4 9.31 -18.73 1.16
CA HIS A 4 9.23 -18.39 2.59
C HIS A 4 7.75 -18.14 2.93
N LEU A 5 6.94 -19.17 2.71
CA LEU A 5 5.73 -19.36 3.49
C LEU A 5 6.06 -20.54 4.41
N TRP A 6 6.16 -20.26 5.71
CA TRP A 6 6.35 -21.22 6.81
C TRP A 6 7.72 -21.91 6.87
N GLY A 7 8.66 -21.28 7.59
CA GLY A 7 9.80 -22.00 8.17
C GLY A 7 9.43 -22.49 9.57
N ALA A 8 9.28 -23.80 9.74
CA ALA A 8 9.29 -24.40 11.07
C ALA A 8 10.66 -24.13 11.71
N ILE A 9 10.69 -23.41 12.82
CA ILE A 9 11.85 -23.36 13.71
C ILE A 9 11.32 -23.64 15.11
N SER A 10 11.62 -24.84 15.58
CA SER A 10 11.53 -25.26 16.98
C SER A 10 12.04 -24.17 17.91
N ALA A 11 11.32 -23.95 19.01
CA ALA A 11 11.71 -23.03 20.08
C ALA A 11 13.18 -23.23 20.48
N THR A 12 14.04 -22.29 20.10
CA THR A 12 15.37 -22.15 20.67
C THR A 12 15.41 -20.83 21.42
N SER A 13 15.46 -20.94 22.75
CA SER A 13 15.85 -19.85 23.62
C SER A 13 17.30 -19.50 23.32
N VAL A 14 17.53 -18.34 22.70
CA VAL A 14 18.86 -17.75 22.64
C VAL A 14 18.89 -16.64 23.68
N ASN A 15 19.56 -16.93 24.80
CA ASN A 15 19.74 -16.02 25.92
C ASN A 15 20.92 -15.08 25.59
N ILE A 16 20.61 -13.90 25.05
CA ILE A 16 21.58 -12.81 24.93
C ILE A 16 21.03 -11.64 25.74
N CYS A 17 21.70 -11.38 26.86
CA CYS A 17 21.58 -10.17 27.70
C CYS A 17 20.16 -9.82 28.18
N ASN A 18 19.69 -10.47 29.25
CA ASN A 18 18.76 -9.92 30.26
C ASN A 18 17.60 -9.03 29.76
N ILE A 19 16.98 -9.38 28.64
CA ILE A 19 15.68 -8.86 28.21
C ILE A 19 14.94 -10.04 27.60
N THR A 20 13.87 -10.50 28.25
CA THR A 20 12.92 -11.45 27.66
C THR A 20 12.19 -10.75 26.52
N ILE A 21 12.76 -10.79 25.31
CA ILE A 21 12.10 -10.27 24.10
C ILE A 21 11.06 -11.31 23.68
N VAL A 22 9.79 -11.00 23.91
CA VAL A 22 8.67 -11.75 23.35
C VAL A 22 8.53 -11.35 21.88
N PHE A 23 8.89 -12.24 20.95
CA PHE A 23 8.62 -12.05 19.52
C PHE A 23 7.13 -12.22 19.26
N ILE A 24 6.36 -11.14 19.33
CA ILE A 24 4.97 -11.11 18.86
C ILE A 24 5.03 -10.94 17.34
N LEU A 25 4.60 -11.94 16.58
CA LEU A 25 4.39 -11.82 15.13
C LEU A 25 3.26 -10.81 14.90
N LEU A 26 3.62 -9.56 14.62
CA LEU A 26 2.68 -8.50 14.28
C LEU A 26 2.65 -8.33 12.76
N LEU A 27 1.47 -8.48 12.15
CA LEU A 27 1.33 -8.14 10.73
C LEU A 27 1.35 -6.62 10.59
N GLN A 28 2.44 -6.10 10.06
CA GLN A 28 2.62 -4.65 9.89
C GLN A 28 2.09 -4.11 8.56
N VAL A 29 1.94 -4.99 7.57
CA VAL A 29 1.57 -4.63 6.19
C VAL A 29 0.83 -5.81 5.56
N PHE A 30 -0.30 -5.54 4.93
CA PHE A 30 -0.88 -6.48 3.96
C PHE A 30 -0.21 -6.27 2.61
N TYR A 31 0.29 -7.34 2.01
CA TYR A 31 0.74 -7.31 0.62
C TYR A 31 -0.47 -7.44 -0.32
N PRO A 32 -0.39 -6.92 -1.56
CA PRO A 32 -1.46 -7.10 -2.52
C PRO A 32 -1.78 -8.59 -2.71
N LYS A 33 -3.07 -8.92 -2.81
CA LYS A 33 -3.58 -10.30 -2.96
C LYS A 33 -3.26 -11.27 -1.81
N GLU A 34 -2.78 -10.77 -0.67
CA GLU A 34 -2.54 -11.61 0.51
C GLU A 34 -3.86 -12.16 1.07
N ASN A 35 -3.91 -13.49 1.23
CA ASN A 35 -5.08 -14.18 1.79
C ASN A 35 -4.90 -14.40 3.30
N PHE A 36 -5.79 -13.79 4.09
CA PHE A 36 -5.85 -13.92 5.54
C PHE A 36 -7.10 -14.68 6.03
N SER A 37 -7.79 -15.41 5.14
CA SER A 37 -9.04 -16.11 5.46
C SER A 37 -8.85 -17.34 6.35
N HIS A 38 -7.61 -17.76 6.60
CA HIS A 38 -7.34 -18.90 7.47
C HIS A 38 -7.73 -18.56 8.92
N PRO A 39 -8.50 -19.42 9.63
CA PRO A 39 -9.03 -19.12 10.98
C PRO A 39 -7.96 -18.68 12.00
N TYR A 40 -6.81 -19.35 11.99
CA TYR A 40 -5.66 -18.96 12.82
C TYR A 40 -5.17 -17.52 12.55
N CYS A 41 -5.03 -17.11 11.28
CA CYS A 41 -4.63 -15.74 10.93
C CYS A 41 -5.69 -14.72 11.35
N LEU A 42 -6.98 -15.06 11.18
CA LEU A 42 -8.09 -14.22 11.62
C LEU A 42 -8.07 -14.00 13.13
N ASN A 43 -7.81 -15.04 13.92
CA ASN A 43 -7.69 -14.94 15.38
C ASN A 43 -6.57 -13.99 15.78
N LEU A 44 -5.35 -14.19 15.25
CA LEU A 44 -4.20 -13.33 15.58
C LEU A 44 -4.42 -11.87 15.20
N LEU A 45 -4.98 -11.62 14.01
CA LEU A 45 -5.26 -10.26 13.55
C LEU A 45 -6.35 -9.61 14.39
N CYS A 46 -7.41 -10.34 14.73
CA CYS A 46 -8.48 -9.85 15.58
C CYS A 46 -7.97 -9.52 16.99
N GLU A 47 -7.14 -10.38 17.57
CA GLU A 47 -6.47 -10.13 18.87
C GLU A 47 -5.63 -8.87 18.84
N GLN A 48 -4.82 -8.70 17.78
CA GLN A 48 -3.99 -7.50 17.61
C GLN A 48 -4.86 -6.24 17.50
N ILE A 49 -5.87 -6.26 16.63
CA ILE A 49 -6.78 -5.13 16.39
C ILE A 49 -7.54 -4.75 17.66
N MET A 50 -8.09 -5.72 18.39
CA MET A 50 -8.83 -5.45 19.62
C MET A 50 -7.89 -4.88 20.70
N ARG A 51 -6.72 -5.47 20.90
CA ARG A 51 -5.71 -4.94 21.84
C ARG A 51 -5.34 -3.50 21.53
N ASP A 52 -5.09 -3.17 20.26
CA ASP A 52 -4.66 -1.84 19.85
C ASP A 52 -5.82 -0.82 19.81
N THR A 53 -7.07 -1.29 19.71
CA THR A 53 -8.28 -0.47 19.83
C THR A 53 -8.48 0.05 21.25
N PHE A 54 -8.19 -0.78 22.25
CA PHE A 54 -8.34 -0.44 23.67
C PHE A 54 -7.07 0.13 24.30
N SER A 55 -5.91 -0.01 23.65
CA SER A 55 -4.64 0.60 24.07
C SER A 55 -4.55 2.07 23.67
N ASP A 56 -3.95 2.90 24.52
CA ASP A 56 -3.62 4.30 24.19
C ASP A 56 -2.25 4.47 23.50
N SER A 57 -1.44 3.41 23.41
CA SER A 57 -0.05 3.49 22.93
C SER A 57 0.13 3.43 21.40
N CYS A 58 -0.91 3.09 20.64
CA CYS A 58 -0.79 2.93 19.19
C CYS A 58 -0.93 4.26 18.45
N LEU A 59 0.21 4.85 18.03
CA LEU A 59 0.29 6.10 17.25
C LEU A 59 -0.31 6.00 15.84
N ARG A 60 -0.53 4.77 15.35
CA ARG A 60 -1.03 4.51 13.99
C ARG A 60 -2.55 4.60 13.87
N ILE A 61 -3.27 4.64 15.00
CA ILE A 61 -4.73 4.67 15.06
C ILE A 61 -5.16 5.97 15.75
N SER A 62 -5.93 6.78 15.04
CA SER A 62 -6.55 8.00 15.56
C SER A 62 -7.63 7.69 16.60
N ARG A 63 -8.03 8.71 17.38
CA ARG A 63 -9.09 8.56 18.38
C ARG A 63 -10.43 8.22 17.72
N GLU A 64 -10.70 8.84 16.58
CA GLU A 64 -11.89 8.63 15.77
C GLU A 64 -11.95 7.20 15.21
N GLU A 65 -10.82 6.67 14.72
CA GLU A 65 -10.71 5.29 14.25
C GLU A 65 -10.90 4.25 15.37
N LYS A 66 -10.37 4.52 16.57
CA LYS A 66 -10.62 3.68 17.75
C LYS A 66 -12.08 3.71 18.16
N HIS A 67 -12.72 4.88 18.14
CA HIS A 67 -14.12 5.03 18.51
C HIS A 67 -15.02 4.22 17.56
N LYS A 68 -14.84 4.39 16.24
CA LYS A 68 -15.57 3.61 15.23
C LYS A 68 -15.40 2.10 15.38
N MET A 69 -14.19 1.65 15.74
CA MET A 69 -13.96 0.22 15.99
C MET A 69 -14.67 -0.26 17.26
N LYS A 70 -14.68 0.54 18.34
CA LYS A 70 -15.43 0.21 19.56
C LYS A 70 -16.93 0.10 19.27
N ASP A 71 -17.48 1.02 18.47
CA ASP A 71 -18.88 0.97 18.05
C ASP A 71 -19.20 -0.32 17.29
N LEU A 72 -18.33 -0.70 16.35
CA LEU A 72 -18.47 -1.94 15.60
C LEU A 72 -18.42 -3.19 16.49
N LEU A 73 -17.52 -3.23 17.47
CA LEU A 73 -17.42 -4.33 18.42
C LEU A 73 -18.68 -4.43 19.31
N MET A 74 -19.24 -3.29 19.71
CA MET A 74 -20.51 -3.23 20.46
C MET A 74 -21.69 -3.73 19.63
N GLU A 75 -21.76 -3.36 18.35
CA GLU A 75 -22.81 -3.83 17.42
C GLU A 75 -22.81 -5.36 17.27
N PHE A 76 -21.62 -5.95 17.17
CA PHE A 76 -21.46 -7.41 17.11
C PHE A 76 -21.57 -8.12 18.47
N ARG A 77 -21.82 -7.39 19.56
CA ARG A 77 -21.88 -7.91 20.94
C ARG A 77 -20.61 -8.69 21.33
N VAL A 78 -19.47 -8.26 20.79
CA VAL A 78 -18.17 -8.86 21.06
C VAL A 78 -17.70 -8.43 22.44
N GLY A 79 -17.33 -9.38 23.30
CA GLY A 79 -16.74 -9.09 24.61
C GLY A 79 -15.32 -8.53 24.48
N ASN A 80 -14.67 -8.24 25.61
CA ASN A 80 -13.29 -7.74 25.59
C ASN A 80 -12.23 -8.80 25.20
N ASP A 81 -12.65 -10.05 25.00
CA ASP A 81 -11.78 -11.18 24.68
C ASP A 81 -12.10 -11.79 23.32
N VAL A 82 -11.09 -12.07 22.51
CA VAL A 82 -11.25 -12.61 21.14
C VAL A 82 -11.75 -14.05 21.16
N GLN A 83 -11.47 -14.80 22.23
CA GLN A 83 -11.99 -16.16 22.39
C GLN A 83 -13.52 -16.18 22.55
N SER A 84 -14.15 -15.03 22.87
CA SER A 84 -15.61 -14.90 22.87
C SER A 84 -16.22 -14.87 21.47
N ILE A 85 -15.41 -14.62 20.42
CA ILE A 85 -15.87 -14.56 19.04
C ILE A 85 -15.78 -15.95 18.42
N GLN A 86 -16.91 -16.67 18.38
CA GLN A 86 -16.97 -18.01 17.79
C GLN A 86 -17.09 -17.98 16.26
N GLU A 87 -17.68 -16.91 15.70
CA GLU A 87 -17.92 -16.80 14.27
C GLU A 87 -16.73 -16.16 13.54
N ASP A 88 -16.08 -16.92 12.67
CA ASP A 88 -15.01 -16.43 11.80
C ASP A 88 -15.49 -15.31 10.85
N GLY A 89 -16.79 -15.26 10.54
CA GLY A 89 -17.41 -14.16 9.79
C GLY A 89 -17.29 -12.81 10.49
N ILE A 90 -17.47 -12.78 11.82
CA ILE A 90 -17.32 -11.56 12.64
C ILE A 90 -15.85 -11.14 12.69
N LYS A 91 -14.93 -12.09 12.93
CA LYS A 91 -13.48 -11.82 12.92
C LYS A 91 -13.04 -11.24 11.59
N LYS A 92 -13.51 -11.82 10.47
CA LYS A 92 -13.24 -11.32 9.13
C LYS A 92 -13.74 -9.89 8.94
N ARG A 93 -14.95 -9.56 9.43
CA ARG A 93 -15.49 -8.19 9.37
C ARG A 93 -14.67 -7.20 10.20
N ILE A 94 -14.22 -7.58 11.39
CA ILE A 94 -13.34 -6.75 12.24
C ILE A 94 -12.01 -6.48 11.53
N VAL A 95 -11.38 -7.54 10.99
CA VAL A 95 -10.12 -7.43 10.25
C VAL A 95 -10.29 -6.55 9.02
N LEU A 96 -11.34 -6.74 8.23
CA LEU A 96 -11.65 -5.90 7.08
C LEU A 96 -11.90 -4.45 7.51
N ALA A 97 -12.68 -4.21 8.56
CA ALA A 97 -12.95 -2.85 9.05
C ALA A 97 -11.68 -2.12 9.47
N ALA A 98 -10.77 -2.78 10.19
CA ALA A 98 -9.47 -2.21 10.55
C ALA A 98 -8.60 -2.00 9.32
N ARG A 99 -8.47 -3.01 8.47
CA ARG A 99 -7.66 -2.97 7.25
C ARG A 99 -8.10 -1.85 6.31
N ASP A 100 -9.42 -1.65 6.22
CA ASP A 100 -10.03 -0.80 5.23
C ASP A 100 -10.30 0.63 5.74
N ASN A 101 -10.44 0.83 7.05
CA ASN A 101 -10.76 2.16 7.59
C ASN A 101 -9.64 2.78 8.42
N TRP A 102 -8.64 2.00 8.87
CA TRP A 102 -7.51 2.56 9.59
C TRP A 102 -6.40 2.95 8.64
N ALA A 103 -6.16 4.25 8.55
CA ALA A 103 -5.26 4.81 7.58
C ALA A 103 -3.85 4.20 7.69
N ASN A 104 -3.21 4.33 8.85
CA ASN A 104 -1.78 4.08 8.96
C ASN A 104 -1.44 2.74 9.61
N TYR A 105 -2.43 1.99 10.09
CA TYR A 105 -2.22 0.81 10.92
C TYR A 105 -1.45 -0.30 10.19
N PHE A 106 -1.94 -0.73 9.03
CA PHE A 106 -1.28 -1.71 8.15
C PHE A 106 -0.38 -1.07 7.08
N SER A 107 0.29 0.02 7.44
CA SER A 107 1.27 0.70 6.59
C SER A 107 2.69 0.43 7.08
N ARG A 108 3.62 0.22 6.14
CA ARG A 108 5.06 0.33 6.44
C ARG A 108 5.42 1.80 6.48
N LEU A 109 5.90 2.27 7.62
CA LEU A 109 6.32 3.65 7.80
C LEU A 109 7.83 3.78 7.58
N PHE A 110 8.21 4.64 6.64
CA PHE A 110 9.59 4.97 6.36
C PHE A 110 9.85 6.43 6.73
N PRO A 111 10.90 6.74 7.51
CA PRO A 111 11.31 8.12 7.69
C PRO A 111 11.80 8.68 6.36
N VAL A 112 11.26 9.82 5.95
CA VAL A 112 11.62 10.51 4.71
C VAL A 112 11.66 12.02 4.95
N HIS A 113 12.39 12.72 4.10
CA HIS A 113 12.33 14.17 3.97
C HIS A 113 11.81 14.51 2.58
N GLY A 114 10.88 15.45 2.47
CA GLY A 114 10.51 15.99 1.17
C GLY A 114 11.56 16.95 0.62
N GLY A 115 11.33 17.45 -0.60
CA GLY A 115 12.11 18.56 -1.16
C GLY A 115 12.02 19.85 -0.32
N ASN A 116 12.73 20.90 -0.75
CA ASN A 116 12.84 22.16 -0.01
C ASN A 116 11.47 22.71 0.44
N GLY A 117 11.31 22.92 1.74
CA GLY A 117 10.08 23.48 2.34
C GLY A 117 8.97 22.46 2.63
N SER A 118 9.19 21.17 2.36
CA SER A 118 8.21 20.13 2.65
C SER A 118 8.18 19.77 4.13
N ASP A 119 6.99 19.74 4.70
CA ASP A 119 6.70 19.35 6.07
C ASP A 119 6.64 17.82 6.29
N VAL A 120 6.92 17.04 5.24
CA VAL A 120 6.82 15.59 5.23
C VAL A 120 7.96 14.97 6.03
N GLN A 121 7.60 14.03 6.92
CA GLN A 121 8.54 13.32 7.78
C GLN A 121 8.51 11.81 7.59
N ILE A 122 7.37 11.27 7.15
CA ILE A 122 7.16 9.82 7.03
C ILE A 122 6.40 9.52 5.74
N LEU A 123 6.86 8.49 5.02
CA LEU A 123 6.12 7.85 3.94
C LEU A 123 5.51 6.55 4.46
N GLY A 124 4.19 6.46 4.49
CA GLY A 124 3.45 5.22 4.70
C GLY A 124 3.19 4.51 3.37
N VAL A 125 3.58 3.24 3.25
CA VAL A 125 3.25 2.39 2.09
C VAL A 125 2.36 1.23 2.56
N SER A 126 1.21 1.04 1.93
CA SER A 126 0.21 0.02 2.30
C SER A 126 -0.44 -0.59 1.06
N HIS A 127 -1.28 -1.62 1.24
CA HIS A 127 -2.07 -2.20 0.15
C HIS A 127 -3.04 -1.21 -0.54
N ARG A 128 -3.32 -0.06 0.08
CA ARG A 128 -4.21 0.99 -0.47
C ARG A 128 -3.48 2.10 -1.21
N GLY A 129 -2.15 2.10 -1.18
CA GLY A 129 -1.34 3.17 -1.75
C GLY A 129 -0.37 3.76 -0.74
N MET A 130 0.08 4.98 -1.06
CA MET A 130 1.12 5.72 -0.38
C MET A 130 0.56 6.94 0.33
N ARG A 131 1.10 7.28 1.51
CA ARG A 131 0.72 8.49 2.26
C ARG A 131 1.92 9.24 2.79
N LEU A 132 1.89 10.55 2.62
CA LEU A 132 2.86 11.46 3.22
C LEU A 132 2.33 11.93 4.56
N LEU A 133 3.12 11.76 5.62
CA LEU A 133 2.70 11.99 7.00
C LEU A 133 3.66 12.95 7.72
N LYS A 134 3.11 13.68 8.69
CA LYS A 134 3.83 14.50 9.67
C LYS A 134 3.47 14.05 11.08
N VAL A 135 4.46 14.00 11.96
CA VAL A 135 4.22 13.77 13.39
C VAL A 135 3.81 15.11 14.02
N VAL A 136 2.64 15.15 14.64
CA VAL A 136 2.09 16.34 15.28
C VAL A 136 1.94 16.09 16.78
N LYS A 137 2.43 17.02 17.59
CA LYS A 137 2.20 17.05 19.03
C LYS A 137 0.87 17.73 19.31
N ALA A 138 -0.03 17.04 20.02
CA ALA A 138 -1.24 17.68 20.52
C ALA A 138 -0.88 18.63 21.67
N ALA A 139 -1.53 19.79 21.76
CA ALA A 139 -1.34 20.69 22.90
C ALA A 139 -1.91 20.04 24.18
N GLY A 140 -1.05 19.78 25.18
CA GLY A 140 -1.42 19.23 26.49
C GLY A 140 -0.64 17.96 26.88
N TYR A 141 -1.15 17.20 27.85
CA TYR A 141 -0.61 15.93 28.36
C TYR A 141 -0.84 14.73 27.41
N ASN A 142 -0.80 14.92 26.09
CA ASN A 142 -1.31 13.92 25.13
C ASN A 142 -0.38 13.61 23.94
N PRO A 143 -0.46 12.36 23.43
CA PRO A 143 0.55 11.72 22.61
C PRO A 143 0.67 12.31 21.21
N GLU A 144 1.84 12.10 20.61
CA GLU A 144 2.09 12.38 19.19
C GLU A 144 1.07 11.65 18.31
N HIS A 145 0.66 12.24 17.18
CA HIS A 145 -0.18 11.56 16.19
C HIS A 145 0.30 11.82 14.78
N LEU A 146 -0.06 10.91 13.87
CA LEU A 146 0.28 11.01 12.45
C LEU A 146 -0.79 11.82 11.72
N LYS A 147 -0.43 13.03 11.27
CA LYS A 147 -1.25 13.82 10.36
C LYS A 147 -0.95 13.43 8.93
N ILE A 148 -1.99 13.10 8.15
CA ILE A 148 -1.86 12.85 6.71
C ILE A 148 -1.76 14.21 5.99
N LEU A 149 -0.69 14.38 5.23
CA LEU A 149 -0.45 15.57 4.39
C LEU A 149 -0.96 15.35 2.97
N CYS A 150 -0.70 14.17 2.39
CA CYS A 150 -1.12 13.79 1.05
C CYS A 150 -1.28 12.27 0.94
N SER A 151 -2.13 11.80 0.03
CA SER A 151 -2.34 10.38 -0.27
C SER A 151 -2.30 10.14 -1.78
N TYR A 152 -1.64 9.06 -2.20
CA TYR A 152 -1.52 8.64 -3.59
C TYR A 152 -2.00 7.20 -3.75
N SER A 153 -2.89 6.97 -4.71
CA SER A 153 -3.24 5.61 -5.14
C SER A 153 -2.12 5.02 -6.00
N PHE A 154 -1.94 3.70 -5.98
CA PHE A 154 -1.02 3.04 -6.91
C PHE A 154 -1.43 3.21 -8.38
N ALA A 155 -2.72 3.45 -8.65
CA ALA A 155 -3.19 3.79 -9.98
C ALA A 155 -2.58 5.11 -10.51
N ASP A 156 -2.14 6.01 -9.63
CA ASP A 156 -1.56 7.31 -9.98
C ASP A 156 -0.03 7.30 -10.02
N VAL A 157 0.60 6.22 -9.53
CA VAL A 157 2.04 6.04 -9.55
C VAL A 157 2.43 5.40 -10.88
N LEU A 158 3.09 6.19 -11.74
CA LEU A 158 3.59 5.73 -13.03
C LEU A 158 4.89 4.95 -12.82
N SER A 159 5.88 5.56 -12.17
CA SER A 159 7.18 4.93 -11.90
C SER A 159 7.85 5.46 -10.63
N VAL A 160 8.84 4.72 -10.14
CA VAL A 160 9.71 5.11 -9.03
C VAL A 160 11.18 4.88 -9.41
N GLU A 161 11.97 5.94 -9.34
CA GLU A 161 13.39 5.92 -9.69
C GLU A 161 14.27 6.30 -8.51
N LEU A 162 15.46 5.69 -8.43
CA LEU A 162 16.49 6.12 -7.49
C LEU A 162 17.34 7.19 -8.15
N LYS A 163 17.47 8.33 -7.48
CA LYS A 163 18.40 9.40 -7.85
C LYS A 163 19.56 9.42 -6.85
N GLY A 164 20.54 8.55 -7.07
CA GLY A 164 21.63 8.30 -6.10
C GLY A 164 21.24 7.30 -5.01
N SER A 165 21.91 7.34 -3.87
CA SER A 165 21.74 6.32 -2.81
C SER A 165 20.53 6.55 -1.91
N ASN A 166 20.14 7.81 -1.71
CA ASN A 166 19.16 8.20 -0.70
C ASN A 166 17.97 9.00 -1.25
N ALA A 167 17.89 9.25 -2.56
CA ALA A 167 16.78 10.01 -3.14
C ALA A 167 15.91 9.13 -4.04
N LEU A 168 14.61 9.38 -3.97
CA LEU A 168 13.55 8.75 -4.75
C LEU A 168 12.82 9.83 -5.53
N GLU A 169 12.60 9.57 -6.81
CA GLU A 169 11.69 10.33 -7.65
C GLU A 169 10.50 9.43 -8.00
N PHE A 170 9.31 9.86 -7.60
CA PHE A 170 8.05 9.25 -8.00
C PHE A 170 7.46 10.07 -9.13
N SER A 171 7.33 9.45 -10.30
CA SER A 171 6.54 10.00 -11.39
C SER A 171 5.08 9.64 -11.16
N LEU A 172 4.30 10.64 -10.77
CA LEU A 172 2.85 10.51 -10.63
C LEU A 172 2.17 11.02 -11.91
N LYS A 173 0.87 10.75 -12.06
CA LYS A 173 0.07 11.28 -13.17
C LYS A 173 0.07 12.81 -13.21
N THR A 174 -0.03 13.45 -12.05
CA THR A 174 -0.23 14.90 -11.93
C THR A 174 1.05 15.67 -11.60
N GLU A 175 2.05 15.03 -11.02
CA GLU A 175 3.24 15.71 -10.50
C GLU A 175 4.47 14.78 -10.41
N GLN A 176 5.62 15.37 -10.10
CA GLN A 176 6.82 14.64 -9.69
C GLN A 176 7.01 14.83 -8.18
N LEU A 177 7.16 13.72 -7.46
CA LEU A 177 7.38 13.74 -6.01
C LEU A 177 8.81 13.28 -5.69
N PHE A 178 9.57 14.16 -5.05
CA PHE A 178 10.93 13.88 -4.60
C PHE A 178 10.97 13.64 -3.09
N LEU A 179 11.52 12.49 -2.70
CA LEU A 179 11.70 12.10 -1.30
C LEU A 179 13.14 11.65 -1.05
N TYR A 180 13.65 11.98 0.13
CA TYR A 180 14.97 11.56 0.59
C TYR A 180 14.85 10.63 1.79
N SER A 181 15.50 9.47 1.75
CA SER A 181 15.51 8.50 2.83
C SER A 181 16.76 7.61 2.75
N PRO A 182 17.40 7.27 3.89
CA PRO A 182 18.43 6.23 3.90
C PRO A 182 17.89 4.84 3.52
N LYS A 183 16.56 4.67 3.53
CA LYS A 183 15.88 3.42 3.11
C LYS A 183 15.34 3.51 1.69
N ALA A 184 15.81 4.45 0.87
CA ALA A 184 15.34 4.65 -0.50
C ALA A 184 15.29 3.34 -1.34
N PRO A 185 16.34 2.48 -1.34
CA PRO A 185 16.27 1.21 -2.07
C PRO A 185 15.16 0.28 -1.58
N CYS A 186 14.93 0.20 -0.26
CA CYS A 186 13.87 -0.63 0.31
C CYS A 186 12.47 -0.10 -0.04
N ILE A 187 12.29 1.22 -0.05
CA ILE A 187 11.03 1.87 -0.43
C ILE A 187 10.74 1.57 -1.90
N LYS A 188 11.73 1.78 -2.79
CA LYS A 188 11.61 1.47 -4.22
C LYS A 188 11.18 0.03 -4.43
N ALA A 189 11.92 -0.93 -3.86
CA ALA A 189 11.62 -2.35 -4.00
C ALA A 189 10.20 -2.71 -3.51
N MET A 190 9.75 -2.11 -2.40
CA MET A 190 8.39 -2.33 -1.90
C MET A 190 7.33 -1.75 -2.85
N VAL A 191 7.50 -0.52 -3.34
CA VAL A 191 6.53 0.11 -4.24
C VAL A 191 6.47 -0.62 -5.59
N GLU A 192 7.62 -0.99 -6.15
CA GLU A 192 7.70 -1.74 -7.41
C GLU A 192 7.01 -3.11 -7.29
N LEU A 193 7.21 -3.81 -6.16
CA LEU A 193 6.51 -5.07 -5.89
C LEU A 193 4.99 -4.86 -5.85
N PHE A 194 4.51 -3.83 -5.18
CA PHE A 194 3.07 -3.57 -5.10
C PHE A 194 2.48 -3.21 -6.47
N LEU A 195 3.16 -2.36 -7.23
CA LEU A 195 2.78 -2.04 -8.60
C LEU A 195 2.74 -3.28 -9.48
N GLN A 196 3.76 -4.13 -9.42
CA GLN A 196 3.82 -5.35 -10.21
C GLN A 196 2.65 -6.30 -9.88
N GLU A 197 2.36 -6.53 -8.61
CA GLU A 197 1.28 -7.43 -8.19
C GLU A 197 -0.11 -6.88 -8.56
N LEU A 198 -0.34 -5.57 -8.42
CA LEU A 198 -1.60 -4.91 -8.78
C LEU A 198 -1.83 -4.83 -10.30
N ARG A 199 -0.76 -4.91 -11.10
CA ARG A 199 -0.81 -4.84 -12.56
C ARG A 199 -1.09 -6.17 -13.25
N GLN A 200 -0.92 -7.30 -12.59
CA GLN A 200 -0.99 -8.63 -13.24
C GLN A 200 -2.37 -9.03 -13.76
N ASP A 201 -3.45 -8.35 -13.35
CA ASP A 201 -4.83 -8.74 -13.69
C ASP A 201 -5.59 -7.65 -14.49
N THR A 202 -4.88 -6.68 -15.09
CA THR A 202 -5.53 -5.59 -15.85
C THR A 202 -5.33 -5.73 -17.35
N ASN A 203 -6.41 -5.54 -18.12
CA ASN A 203 -6.37 -5.33 -19.57
C ASN A 203 -6.13 -3.85 -19.91
N TYR A 204 -5.48 -3.09 -19.03
CA TYR A 204 -5.30 -1.66 -19.20
C TYR A 204 -3.82 -1.31 -19.07
N VAL A 205 -3.39 -0.33 -19.85
CA VAL A 205 -2.06 0.28 -19.72
C VAL A 205 -2.22 1.79 -19.51
N VAL A 206 -1.27 2.39 -18.80
CA VAL A 206 -1.15 3.83 -18.64
C VAL A 206 0.00 4.35 -19.49
N ALA A 207 -0.21 5.46 -20.18
CA ALA A 207 0.81 6.11 -20.98
C ALA A 207 1.87 6.80 -20.10
N LEU A 208 3.14 6.41 -20.23
CA LEU A 208 4.27 7.04 -19.55
C LEU A 208 4.72 8.33 -20.26
N HIS A 209 4.49 8.40 -21.57
CA HIS A 209 4.83 9.52 -22.43
C HIS A 209 3.66 9.88 -23.35
N SER A 210 3.60 11.14 -23.81
CA SER A 210 2.62 11.54 -24.83
C SER A 210 3.08 11.06 -26.21
N TYR A 211 2.15 10.54 -27.00
CA TYR A 211 2.36 10.11 -28.38
C TYR A 211 1.24 10.69 -29.25
N ILE A 212 1.58 11.69 -30.08
CA ILE A 212 0.62 12.40 -30.93
C ILE A 212 1.03 12.19 -32.39
N THR A 213 0.09 11.72 -33.22
CA THR A 213 0.31 11.38 -34.61
C THR A 213 -0.95 11.62 -35.45
N ASP A 214 -0.76 11.98 -36.72
CA ASP A 214 -1.85 12.19 -37.69
C ASP A 214 -2.22 10.89 -38.43
N ASP A 215 -1.45 9.82 -38.26
CA ASP A 215 -1.74 8.51 -38.84
C ASP A 215 -2.94 7.86 -38.14
N LYS A 216 -4.01 7.62 -38.91
CA LYS A 216 -5.28 7.06 -38.41
C LYS A 216 -5.17 5.61 -37.95
N SER A 217 -4.12 4.89 -38.34
CA SER A 217 -3.85 3.53 -37.86
C SER A 217 -3.23 3.51 -36.47
N LEU A 218 -2.62 4.63 -36.05
CA LEU A 218 -1.89 4.76 -34.79
C LEU A 218 -2.76 5.42 -33.72
N LEU A 219 -2.62 4.96 -32.48
CA LEU A 219 -3.35 5.54 -31.34
C LEU A 219 -2.61 6.76 -30.81
N SER A 220 -3.24 7.93 -30.89
CA SER A 220 -2.73 9.14 -30.23
C SER A 220 -3.25 9.27 -28.80
N PHE A 221 -2.34 9.47 -27.85
CA PHE A 221 -2.62 9.61 -26.41
C PHE A 221 -1.63 10.58 -25.73
N LYS A 222 -2.00 11.06 -24.55
CA LYS A 222 -1.16 11.90 -23.68
C LYS A 222 -0.61 11.08 -22.52
N ARG A 223 0.51 11.55 -21.96
CA ARG A 223 1.04 11.00 -20.70
C ARG A 223 -0.06 10.98 -19.63
N GLY A 224 -0.21 9.84 -18.97
CA GLY A 224 -1.21 9.59 -17.94
C GLY A 224 -2.53 9.02 -18.44
N ASP A 225 -2.76 8.97 -19.76
CA ASP A 225 -3.99 8.40 -20.33
C ASP A 225 -4.05 6.88 -20.04
N LEU A 226 -5.26 6.42 -19.70
CA LEU A 226 -5.56 5.00 -19.57
C LEU A 226 -6.00 4.46 -20.95
N ILE A 227 -5.36 3.39 -21.39
CA ILE A 227 -5.60 2.73 -22.66
C ILE A 227 -6.07 1.31 -22.37
N GLU A 228 -7.24 0.94 -22.88
CA GLU A 228 -7.73 -0.43 -22.85
C GLU A 228 -7.01 -1.26 -23.90
N LEU A 229 -6.35 -2.34 -23.49
CA LEU A 229 -5.74 -3.30 -24.41
C LEU A 229 -6.83 -4.12 -25.06
N LEU A 230 -6.85 -4.11 -26.39
CA LEU A 230 -7.80 -4.87 -27.19
C LEU A 230 -7.07 -6.01 -27.92
N PRO A 231 -7.70 -7.19 -28.05
CA PRO A 231 -7.10 -8.29 -28.78
C PRO A 231 -6.98 -7.93 -30.27
N MET A 232 -5.79 -8.12 -30.84
CA MET A 232 -5.53 -7.95 -32.26
C MET A 232 -4.49 -8.98 -32.72
N GLN A 233 -4.74 -9.61 -33.86
CA GLN A 233 -3.79 -10.55 -34.48
C GLN A 233 -2.80 -9.76 -35.34
N ASP A 234 -1.60 -10.32 -35.53
CA ASP A 234 -0.56 -9.80 -36.43
C ASP A 234 0.02 -8.41 -36.08
N VAL A 235 0.00 -8.03 -34.79
CA VAL A 235 0.70 -6.83 -34.33
C VAL A 235 2.21 -7.09 -34.29
N GLU A 236 3.00 -6.19 -34.89
CA GLU A 236 4.46 -6.31 -34.89
C GLU A 236 5.06 -6.33 -33.48
N PRO A 237 6.16 -7.07 -33.24
CA PRO A 237 6.84 -7.05 -31.95
C PRO A 237 7.21 -5.62 -31.52
N GLY A 238 6.86 -5.25 -30.30
CA GLY A 238 7.07 -3.89 -29.79
C GLY A 238 5.89 -2.94 -30.01
N TRP A 239 4.80 -3.41 -30.63
CA TRP A 239 3.54 -2.70 -30.76
C TRP A 239 2.40 -3.42 -30.04
N GLN A 240 1.38 -2.66 -29.67
CA GLN A 240 0.13 -3.14 -29.06
C GLN A 240 -1.07 -2.42 -29.66
N PHE A 241 -2.24 -3.04 -29.61
CA PHE A 241 -3.50 -2.43 -30.04
C PHE A 241 -4.37 -2.11 -28.82
N GLY A 242 -5.04 -0.96 -28.86
CA GLY A 242 -5.92 -0.57 -27.77
C GLY A 242 -6.81 0.62 -28.10
N SER A 243 -7.59 1.03 -27.11
CA SER A 243 -8.51 2.16 -27.21
C SER A 243 -8.34 3.18 -26.08
N THR A 244 -8.49 4.45 -26.41
CA THR A 244 -8.62 5.53 -25.43
C THR A 244 -9.39 6.71 -26.03
N GLY A 245 -10.20 7.39 -25.22
CA GLY A 245 -10.98 8.56 -25.66
C GLY A 245 -11.89 8.29 -26.86
N GLY A 246 -12.40 7.06 -27.01
CA GLY A 246 -13.29 6.66 -28.12
C GLY A 246 -12.57 6.40 -29.46
N ARG A 247 -11.24 6.37 -29.49
CA ARG A 247 -10.45 5.99 -30.67
C ARG A 247 -9.66 4.70 -30.42
N CYS A 248 -9.44 3.92 -31.47
CA CYS A 248 -8.61 2.72 -31.44
C CYS A 248 -7.45 2.83 -32.43
N GLY A 249 -6.33 2.20 -32.11
CA GLY A 249 -5.15 2.19 -32.97
C GLY A 249 -4.01 1.40 -32.34
N ILE A 250 -2.94 1.19 -33.11
CA ILE A 250 -1.72 0.56 -32.59
C ILE A 250 -0.79 1.61 -31.99
N PHE A 251 0.00 1.22 -30.99
CA PHE A 251 0.98 2.09 -30.34
C PHE A 251 2.21 1.31 -29.84
N PRO A 252 3.37 1.98 -29.66
CA PRO A 252 4.58 1.31 -29.19
C PRO A 252 4.46 0.91 -27.71
N THR A 253 4.85 -0.33 -27.38
CA THR A 253 4.82 -0.84 -26.00
C THR A 253 5.79 -0.12 -25.07
N SER A 254 6.85 0.48 -25.61
CA SER A 254 7.87 1.23 -24.85
C SER A 254 7.34 2.54 -24.24
N LEU A 255 6.17 3.02 -24.67
CA LEU A 255 5.57 4.28 -24.20
C LEU A 255 4.53 4.09 -23.09
N VAL A 256 4.23 2.84 -22.74
CA VAL A 256 3.14 2.50 -21.82
C VAL A 256 3.61 1.52 -20.74
N GLN A 257 2.78 1.36 -19.71
CA GLN A 257 2.98 0.36 -18.68
C GLN A 257 1.64 -0.19 -18.22
N LEU A 258 1.56 -1.47 -17.83
CA LEU A 258 0.34 -2.04 -17.25
C LEU A 258 -0.21 -1.13 -16.13
N ALA A 259 -1.52 -0.93 -16.12
CA ALA A 259 -2.19 -0.15 -15.10
C ALA A 259 -2.38 -1.00 -13.84
N ALA A 260 -2.14 -0.41 -12.67
CA ALA A 260 -2.46 -1.06 -11.40
C ALA A 260 -3.99 -1.05 -11.21
N ALA A 261 -4.57 -2.18 -10.82
CA ALA A 261 -5.98 -2.34 -10.46
C ALA A 261 -6.35 -1.58 -9.18
#